data_AF-A0A432PB12-F1
#
_entry.id   AF-A0A432PB12-F1
#
_cell.length_a   1.000
_cell.length_b   1.000
_cell.length_c   1.000
_cell.angle_alpha   90.00
_cell.angle_beta   90.00
_cell.angle_gamma   90.00
#
_symmetry.space_group_name_H-M   'P 1'
#
loop_
_entity.id
_entity.type
_entity.pdbx_description
1 polymer ?
#
loop_
_entity_poly.entity_id
_entity_poly.type
_entity_poly.pdbx_seq_one_letter_code
_entity_poly.pdbx_strand_id
1 'polypeptide(L)'
;MFEATFTLTRGDDDIDLVIEYSLTPHHPGNRHAHPEFCAPPSGGEVEQLTALLDGAPLDLTDAEYRLIERHIEETHDLFQEAD
;
A
#
# COMPACT_ATOMS: atom_id res chain seq x y z
N MET A 1 3.70 -1.28 -10.65
CA MET A 1 4.24 -2.08 -9.54
C MET A 1 5.19 -1.18 -8.79
N PHE A 2 5.03 -1.09 -7.49
CA PHE A 2 5.78 -0.22 -6.60
C PHE A 2 6.61 -1.07 -5.66
N GLU A 3 7.69 -0.50 -5.16
CA GLU A 3 8.59 -1.13 -4.20
C GLU A 3 8.75 -0.19 -3.00
N ALA A 4 8.69 -0.73 -1.80
CA ALA A 4 8.97 -0.02 -0.56
C ALA A 4 9.82 -0.88 0.38
N THR A 5 10.75 -0.25 1.09
CA THR A 5 11.51 -0.92 2.15
C THR A 5 10.76 -0.79 3.48
N PHE A 6 10.58 -1.89 4.20
CA PHE A 6 9.89 -1.91 5.49
C PHE A 6 10.67 -2.75 6.50
N THR A 7 10.96 -2.19 7.67
CA THR A 7 11.55 -2.94 8.78
C THR A 7 10.45 -3.54 9.63
N LEU A 8 10.36 -4.87 9.63
CA LEU A 8 9.42 -5.65 10.41
C LEU A 8 10.06 -6.11 11.72
N THR A 9 9.49 -5.69 12.86
CA THR A 9 9.92 -6.16 14.18
C THR A 9 9.13 -7.41 14.60
N ARG A 10 9.78 -8.58 14.64
CA ARG A 10 9.23 -9.84 15.17
C ARG A 10 9.86 -10.14 16.54
N GLY A 11 9.16 -9.78 17.61
CA GLY A 11 9.68 -9.97 18.97
C GLY A 11 10.84 -9.01 19.25
N ASP A 12 12.06 -9.55 19.39
CA ASP A 12 13.29 -8.78 19.62
C ASP A 12 14.15 -8.63 18.34
N ASP A 13 13.73 -9.23 17.22
CA ASP A 13 14.44 -9.18 15.95
C ASP A 13 13.81 -8.16 14.99
N ASP A 14 14.64 -7.31 14.40
CA ASP A 14 14.27 -6.42 13.30
C ASP A 14 14.68 -7.04 11.97
N ILE A 15 13.74 -7.13 11.03
CA ILE A 15 13.90 -7.77 9.73
C ILE A 15 13.62 -6.73 8.65
N ASP A 16 14.63 -6.38 7.87
CA ASP A 16 14.45 -5.50 6.71
C ASP A 16 13.87 -6.26 5.54
N LEU A 17 12.69 -5.83 5.09
CA LEU A 17 11.95 -6.43 3.99
C LEU A 17 11.87 -5.46 2.82
N VAL A 18 11.90 -6.03 1.62
CA VAL A 18 11.51 -5.34 0.39
C VAL A 18 10.09 -5.75 0.07
N ILE A 19 9.18 -4.77 0.06
CA ILE A 19 7.76 -4.97 -0.21
C ILE A 19 7.49 -4.57 -1.65
N GLU A 20 7.13 -5.54 -2.47
CA GLU A 20 6.60 -5.30 -3.81
C GLU A 20 5.08 -5.26 -3.75
N TYR A 21 4.47 -4.18 -4.21
CA TYR A 21 3.03 -4.02 -4.16
C TYR A 21 2.43 -3.38 -5.41
N SER A 22 1.13 -3.61 -5.62
CA SER A 22 0.32 -2.90 -6.60
C SER A 22 -0.88 -2.26 -5.93
N LEU A 23 -1.29 -1.10 -6.42
CA LEU A 23 -2.50 -0.43 -5.99
C LEU A 23 -3.56 -0.52 -7.09
N THR A 24 -4.81 -0.62 -6.66
CA THR A 24 -5.95 -0.41 -7.55
C THR A 24 -5.92 1.01 -8.11
N PRO A 25 -6.30 1.24 -9.39
CA PRO A 25 -6.33 2.57 -9.97
C PRO A 25 -7.17 3.54 -9.14
N HIS A 26 -6.57 4.65 -8.71
CA HIS A 26 -7.29 5.66 -7.95
C HIS A 26 -8.23 6.47 -8.84
N HIS A 27 -9.49 6.54 -8.44
CA HIS A 27 -10.51 7.38 -9.04
C HIS A 27 -10.95 8.43 -8.00
N PRO A 28 -10.70 9.73 -8.22
CA PRO A 28 -10.97 10.78 -7.23
C PRO A 28 -12.46 11.07 -7.00
N GLY A 29 -13.36 10.35 -7.67
CA GLY A 29 -14.79 10.60 -7.65
C GLY A 29 -15.16 11.91 -8.34
N ASN A 30 -16.46 12.22 -8.38
CA ASN A 30 -16.96 13.48 -8.90
C ASN A 30 -18.00 14.06 -7.94
N ARG A 31 -17.73 15.25 -7.42
CA ARG A 31 -18.58 15.96 -6.45
C ARG A 31 -19.33 17.15 -7.04
N HIS A 32 -19.05 17.50 -8.30
CA HIS A 32 -19.55 18.73 -8.94
C HIS A 32 -20.47 18.46 -10.15
N ALA A 33 -20.71 17.19 -10.51
CA ALA A 33 -21.67 16.84 -11.54
C ALA A 33 -23.12 16.86 -11.02
N HIS A 34 -24.08 16.60 -11.91
CA HIS A 34 -25.45 16.36 -11.48
C HIS A 34 -25.52 15.16 -10.53
N PRO A 35 -26.50 15.11 -9.61
CA PRO A 35 -26.58 14.08 -8.58
C PRO A 35 -26.52 12.65 -9.12
N GLU A 36 -27.12 12.39 -10.29
CA GLU A 36 -27.07 11.07 -10.95
C GLU A 36 -25.67 10.65 -11.45
N PHE A 37 -24.74 11.59 -11.57
CA PHE A 37 -23.36 11.37 -12.01
C PHE A 37 -22.33 11.61 -10.89
N CYS A 38 -22.79 11.93 -9.67
CA CYS A 38 -21.90 12.01 -8.52
C CYS A 38 -21.46 10.59 -8.13
N ALA A 39 -20.15 10.40 -7.99
CA ALA A 39 -19.56 9.16 -7.55
C ALA A 39 -18.55 9.44 -6.43
N PRO A 40 -18.51 8.62 -5.36
CA PRO A 40 -17.47 8.73 -4.35
C PRO A 40 -16.09 8.40 -4.95
N PRO A 41 -15.00 8.84 -4.32
CA PRO A 41 -13.68 8.33 -4.65
C PRO A 41 -13.61 6.82 -4.42
N SER A 42 -12.81 6.13 -5.23
CA SER A 42 -12.62 4.68 -5.16
C SER A 42 -11.23 4.29 -5.62
N GLY A 43 -10.72 3.15 -5.14
CA GLY A 43 -9.38 2.66 -5.48
C GLY A 43 -8.27 3.39 -4.74
N GLY A 44 -7.02 2.99 -5.00
CA GLY A 44 -5.86 3.33 -4.16
C GLY A 44 -5.58 2.29 -3.07
N GLU A 45 -6.38 1.23 -3.00
CA GLU A 45 -6.19 0.09 -2.09
C GLU A 45 -5.10 -0.84 -2.63
N VAL A 46 -4.38 -1.52 -1.72
CA VAL A 46 -3.37 -2.53 -2.07
C VAL A 46 -4.04 -3.76 -2.67
N GLU A 47 -3.75 -4.05 -3.95
CA GLU A 47 -4.32 -5.20 -4.67
C GLU A 47 -3.43 -6.45 -4.53
N GLN A 48 -2.11 -6.26 -4.58
CA GLN A 48 -1.12 -7.32 -4.39
C GLN A 48 0.00 -6.79 -3.50
N LEU A 49 0.48 -7.64 -2.59
CA LEU A 49 1.59 -7.35 -1.70
C LEU A 49 2.42 -8.63 -1.53
N THR A 50 3.70 -8.53 -1.85
CA THR A 50 4.69 -9.58 -1.64
C THR A 50 5.83 -9.02 -0.82
N ALA A 51 6.14 -9.65 0.31
CA ALA A 51 7.33 -9.33 1.09
C ALA A 51 8.48 -10.24 0.68
N LEU A 52 9.63 -9.63 0.41
CA LEU A 52 10.87 -10.30 0.07
C LEU A 52 11.90 -10.03 1.17
N LEU A 53 12.49 -11.10 1.70
CA LEU A 53 13.64 -11.07 2.59
C LEU A 53 14.85 -11.64 1.83
N ASP A 54 15.89 -10.84 1.62
CA ASP A 54 17.08 -11.22 0.85
C ASP A 54 16.75 -11.80 -0.56
N GLY A 55 15.67 -11.31 -1.18
CA GLY A 55 15.19 -11.75 -2.48
C GLY A 55 14.36 -13.04 -2.47
N ALA A 56 14.06 -13.60 -1.30
CA ALA A 56 13.15 -14.74 -1.15
C ALA A 56 11.79 -14.28 -0.58
N PRO A 57 10.66 -14.83 -1.06
CA PRO A 57 9.35 -14.50 -0.50
C PRO A 57 9.26 -14.94 0.95
N LEU A 58 8.79 -14.03 1.81
CA LEU A 58 8.53 -14.27 3.22
C LEU A 58 7.02 -14.33 3.47
N ASP A 59 6.57 -15.41 4.11
CA ASP A 59 5.19 -15.49 4.58
C ASP A 59 4.96 -14.52 5.74
N LEU A 60 4.03 -13.59 5.51
CA LEU A 60 3.54 -12.63 6.49
C LEU A 60 2.30 -13.18 7.19
N THR A 61 2.16 -12.84 8.46
CA THR A 61 0.91 -13.02 9.19
C THR A 61 -0.07 -11.89 8.86
N ASP A 62 -1.37 -12.10 9.10
CA ASP A 62 -2.40 -11.06 8.88
C ASP A 62 -2.10 -9.74 9.61
N ALA A 63 -1.50 -9.81 10.80
CA ALA A 63 -1.14 -8.62 11.57
C ALA A 63 -0.02 -7.82 10.89
N GLU A 64 0.97 -8.51 10.33
CA GLU A 64 2.12 -7.89 9.65
C GLU A 64 1.70 -7.32 8.30
N TYR A 65 0.84 -8.03 7.58
CA TYR A 65 0.25 -7.54 6.35
C TYR A 65 -0.45 -6.18 6.56
N ARG A 66 -1.27 -6.06 7.61
CA ARG A 66 -1.96 -4.81 7.95
C ARG A 66 -1.01 -3.68 8.35
N LEU A 67 0.11 -3.99 9.00
CA LEU A 67 1.12 -2.99 9.35
C LEU A 67 1.78 -2.42 8.09
N ILE A 68 2.12 -3.30 7.15
CA ILE A 68 2.73 -2.92 5.88
C ILE A 68 1.73 -2.16 4.99
N GLU A 69 0.48 -2.63 4.92
CA GLU A 69 -0.59 -1.96 4.17
C GLU A 69 -0.80 -0.52 4.68
N ARG A 70 -0.92 -0.33 6.00
CA ARG A 70 -1.00 1.01 6.59
C ARG A 70 0.23 1.86 6.26
N HIS A 71 1.42 1.28 6.31
CA HIS A 71 2.64 1.99 5.96
C HIS A 71 2.63 2.43 4.48
N ILE A 72 2.16 1.57 3.58
CA ILE A 72 1.98 1.90 2.16
C ILE A 72 0.97 3.04 2.01
N GLU A 73 -0.20 2.97 2.64
CA GLU A 73 -1.21 4.03 2.58
C GLU A 73 -0.65 5.38 3.07
N GLU A 74 0.08 5.39 4.18
CA GLU A 74 0.67 6.61 4.75
C GLU A 74 1.81 7.20 3.91
N THR A 75 2.59 6.35 3.22
CA THR A 75 3.77 6.78 2.47
C THR A 75 3.50 7.01 1.00
N HIS A 76 2.51 6.33 0.41
CA HIS A 76 2.25 6.41 -1.02
C HIS A 76 1.65 7.75 -1.45
N ASP A 77 0.78 8.35 -0.63
CA ASP A 77 0.20 9.67 -0.91
C ASP A 77 1.28 10.78 -0.94
N LEU A 78 2.36 10.64 -0.17
CA LEU A 78 3.48 11.60 -0.15
C LEU A 78 4.24 11.67 -1.48
N PHE A 79 4.13 10.64 -2.33
CA PHE A 79 4.77 10.61 -3.65
C PHE A 79 3.89 11.22 -4.76
N GLN A 80 2.61 11.49 -4.50
CA GLN A 80 1.71 12.12 -5.49
C GLN A 80 1.64 13.66 -5.40
N GLU A 81 2.13 14.27 -4.31
CA GLU A 81 2.13 15.74 -4.14
C GLU A 81 3.38 16.44 -4.70
N ALA A 82 4.27 15.72 -5.39
CA ALA A 82 5.49 16.27 -5.98
C ALA A 82 5.41 16.34 -7.53
N ASP A 83 4.49 17.14 -8.06
CA ASP A 83 4.61 17.76 -9.41
C ASP A 83 3.97 19.15 -9.44
#